data_AF-A0A6P0ER52-F1
#
_entry.id   AF-A0A6P0ER52-F1
#
_cell.length_a   1.000
_cell.length_b   1.000
_cell.length_c   1.000
_cell.angle_alpha   90.00
_cell.angle_beta   90.00
_cell.angle_gamma   90.00
#
_symmetry.space_group_name_H-M   'P 1'
#
loop_
_entity.id
_entity.type
_entity.pdbx_description
1 polymer ?
#
loop_
_entity_poly.entity_id
_entity_poly.type
_entity_poly.pdbx_seq_one_letter_code
_entity_poly.pdbx_strand_id
1 'polypeptide(L)'
;MALIYPIQADAPEPDEDSEPAFEELAAELSDTWLVQIEADEDDEGVSFGPMSAPAAFELGVELDDRRPDWTISVLPLHVPGTADELIAGFEDDED
;
A
#
# COMPACT_ATOMS: atom_id res chain seq x y z
N MET A 1 15.99 -3.99 5.28
CA MET A 1 15.60 -3.17 4.11
C MET A 1 14.67 -2.06 4.64
N ALA A 2 14.29 -1.06 3.84
CA ALA A 2 13.31 -0.06 4.25
C ALA A 2 11.92 -0.50 3.77
N LEU A 3 10.94 -0.58 4.68
CA LEU A 3 9.53 -0.73 4.31
C LEU A 3 9.14 0.47 3.43
N ILE A 4 8.75 0.22 2.18
CA ILE A 4 8.29 1.27 1.28
C ILE A 4 6.83 1.54 1.59
N TYR A 5 6.60 2.57 2.41
CA TYR A 5 5.27 3.12 2.60
C TYR A 5 4.92 4.05 1.42
N PRO A 6 3.68 4.04 0.92
CA PRO A 6 3.19 5.12 0.09
C PRO A 6 3.11 6.37 0.96
N ILE A 7 4.18 7.18 0.96
CA ILE A 7 4.23 8.45 1.67
C ILE A 7 3.54 9.48 0.77
N GLN A 8 2.43 10.05 1.23
CA GLN A 8 1.96 11.31 0.66
C GLN A 8 3.08 12.34 0.85
N ALA A 9 3.66 12.82 -0.24
CA ALA A 9 4.84 13.69 -0.21
C ALA A 9 4.61 15.07 0.44
N ASP A 10 3.36 15.43 0.76
CA ASP A 10 2.96 16.75 1.26
C ASP A 10 2.26 16.72 2.63
N ALA A 11 2.22 15.56 3.31
CA ALA A 11 1.71 15.50 4.68
C ALA A 11 2.80 15.94 5.67
N PRO A 12 2.48 16.77 6.69
CA PRO A 12 3.44 17.11 7.73
C PRO A 12 3.96 15.83 8.40
N GLU A 13 5.26 15.76 8.66
CA GLU A 13 5.86 14.60 9.35
C GLU A 13 5.10 14.34 10.66
N PRO A 14 4.54 13.13 10.86
CA PRO A 14 3.83 12.82 12.10
C PRO A 14 4.81 12.87 13.28
N ASP A 15 4.33 13.35 14.44
CA ASP A 15 5.11 13.30 15.68
C ASP A 15 5.57 11.86 15.96
N GLU A 16 6.78 11.66 16.51
CA GLU A 16 7.39 10.34 16.76
C GLU A 16 6.53 9.40 17.66
N ASP A 17 5.53 9.94 18.37
CA ASP A 17 4.57 9.23 19.22
C ASP A 17 3.14 9.14 18.62
N SER A 18 2.91 9.59 17.39
CA SER A 18 1.60 9.48 16.75
C SER A 18 1.33 8.06 16.28
N GLU A 19 0.23 7.47 16.77
CA GLU A 19 -0.29 6.22 16.26
C GLU A 19 -0.71 6.38 14.78
N PRO A 20 -0.47 5.39 13.91
CA PRO A 20 -0.86 5.47 12.52
C PRO A 20 -2.37 5.69 12.36
N ALA A 21 -2.75 6.81 11.74
CA ALA A 21 -4.14 7.20 11.50
C ALA A 21 -4.74 6.41 10.33
N PHE A 22 -5.02 5.12 10.54
CA PHE A 22 -5.56 4.25 9.50
C PHE A 22 -6.92 4.67 8.95
N GLU A 23 -7.72 5.43 9.73
CA GLU A 23 -8.98 6.01 9.25
C GLU A 23 -8.76 7.08 8.18
N GLU A 24 -7.70 7.88 8.31
CA GLU A 24 -7.31 8.88 7.31
C GLU A 24 -6.79 8.18 6.05
N LEU A 25 -5.91 7.18 6.21
CA LEU A 25 -5.45 6.35 5.08
C LEU A 25 -6.58 5.63 4.35
N ALA A 26 -7.59 5.13 5.07
CA ALA A 26 -8.75 4.49 4.47
C ALA A 26 -9.60 5.49 3.67
N ALA A 27 -9.77 6.71 4.20
CA ALA A 27 -10.50 7.78 3.52
C ALA A 27 -9.77 8.33 2.29
N GLU A 28 -8.44 8.35 2.31
CA GLU A 28 -7.62 8.93 1.23
C GLU A 28 -7.23 7.91 0.14
N LEU A 29 -7.02 6.64 0.50
CA LEU A 29 -6.49 5.63 -0.42
C LEU A 29 -7.51 4.52 -0.72
N SER A 30 -7.94 3.78 0.31
CA SER A 30 -8.95 2.72 0.19
C SER A 30 -9.33 2.11 1.54
N ASP A 31 -10.57 1.64 1.68
CA ASP A 31 -10.96 0.75 2.78
C ASP A 31 -10.42 -0.68 2.62
N THR A 32 -9.96 -1.04 1.41
CA THR A 32 -9.55 -2.40 1.05
C THR A 32 -8.10 -2.45 0.58
N TRP A 33 -7.31 -3.40 1.09
CA TRP A 33 -5.87 -3.49 0.87
C TRP A 33 -5.44 -4.92 0.53
N LEU A 34 -4.26 -5.03 -0.07
CA LEU A 34 -3.55 -6.26 -0.41
C LEU A 34 -2.11 -6.18 0.14
N VAL A 35 -1.52 -7.32 0.45
CA VAL A 35 -0.07 -7.46 0.72
C VAL A 35 0.52 -8.37 -0.34
N GLN A 36 1.42 -7.85 -1.15
CA GLN A 36 2.19 -8.63 -2.12
C GLN A 36 3.56 -8.97 -1.55
N ILE A 37 3.98 -10.22 -1.72
CA ILE A 37 5.23 -10.75 -1.18
C ILE A 37 6.02 -11.36 -2.33
N GLU A 38 7.25 -10.90 -2.53
CA GLU A 38 8.20 -11.47 -3.49
C GLU A 38 9.41 -12.00 -2.70
N ALA A 39 9.64 -13.31 -2.76
CA ALA A 39 10.72 -13.95 -2.01
C ALA A 39 12.10 -13.79 -2.69
N ASP A 40 12.10 -13.55 -4.00
CA ASP A 40 13.27 -13.38 -4.86
C ASP A 40 12.91 -12.39 -5.99
N GLU A 41 13.91 -11.73 -6.59
CA GLU A 41 13.72 -10.70 -7.65
C GLU A 41 13.11 -11.24 -8.95
N ASP A 42 13.14 -12.57 -9.16
CA ASP A 42 12.56 -13.26 -10.32
C ASP A 42 11.20 -13.92 -10.00
N ASP A 43 10.71 -13.81 -8.76
CA ASP A 43 9.44 -14.42 -8.35
C ASP A 43 8.27 -13.49 -8.72
N GLU A 44 7.19 -14.04 -9.28
CA GLU A 44 6.00 -13.26 -9.68
C GLU A 44 5.22 -12.72 -8.46
N GLY A 45 5.60 -13.15 -7.25
CA GLY A 45 5.06 -12.73 -5.98
C GLY A 45 3.70 -13.35 -5.68
N VAL A 46 3.31 -13.31 -4.41
CA VAL A 46 2.01 -13.78 -3.93
C VAL A 46 1.27 -12.63 -3.27
N SER A 47 0.04 -12.40 -3.73
CA SER A 47 -0.84 -11.37 -3.17
C SER A 47 -1.85 -11.95 -2.18
N PHE A 48 -1.93 -11.34 -0.99
CA PHE A 48 -2.85 -11.69 0.07
C PHE A 48 -3.86 -10.56 0.33
N GLY A 49 -5.14 -10.93 0.43
CA GLY A 49 -6.26 -10.03 0.70
C GLY A 49 -7.50 -10.45 -0.12
N PRO A 50 -8.54 -9.61 -0.23
CA PRO A 50 -8.68 -8.26 0.35
C PRO A 50 -8.75 -8.25 1.87
N MET A 51 -8.16 -7.23 2.52
CA MET A 51 -8.23 -7.00 3.97
C MET A 51 -8.26 -5.50 4.33
N SER A 52 -8.44 -5.16 5.60
CA SER A 52 -8.42 -3.77 6.08
C SER A 52 -6.99 -3.19 6.12
N ALA A 53 -6.85 -1.86 6.07
CA ALA A 53 -5.55 -1.20 6.16
C ALA A 53 -4.74 -1.64 7.40
N PRO A 54 -5.29 -1.64 8.64
CA PRO A 54 -4.53 -2.06 9.81
C PRO A 54 -4.01 -3.51 9.71
N ALA A 55 -4.83 -4.43 9.18
CA ALA A 55 -4.45 -5.83 9.03
C ALA A 55 -3.34 -6.02 7.98
N ALA A 56 -3.37 -5.25 6.89
CA ALA A 56 -2.34 -5.30 5.86
C ALA A 56 -0.99 -4.78 6.38
N PHE A 57 -1.01 -3.70 7.17
CA PHE A 57 0.21 -3.15 7.79
C PHE A 57 0.78 -4.07 8.87
N GLU A 58 -0.06 -4.63 9.75
CA GLU A 58 0.38 -5.58 10.77
C GLU A 58 1.04 -6.81 10.13
N LEU A 59 0.41 -7.36 9.08
CA LEU A 59 0.97 -8.49 8.33
C LEU A 59 2.29 -8.13 7.66
N GLY A 60 2.39 -6.94 7.06
CA GLY A 60 3.62 -6.47 6.42
C GLY A 60 4.79 -6.37 7.39
N VAL A 61 4.58 -5.77 8.57
CA VAL A 61 5.61 -5.67 9.63
C VAL A 61 6.00 -7.06 10.14
N GLU A 62 5.02 -7.92 10.40
CA GLU A 62 5.30 -9.28 10.89
C GLU A 62 6.11 -10.11 9.88
N LEU A 63 5.87 -9.92 8.58
CA LEU A 63 6.63 -10.57 7.52
C LEU A 63 8.05 -10.02 7.42
N ASP A 64 8.22 -8.69 7.48
CA ASP A 64 9.54 -8.04 7.41
C ASP A 64 10.44 -8.47 8.58
N ASP A 65 9.88 -8.54 9.79
CA ASP A 65 10.59 -9.04 10.98
C ASP A 65 11.07 -10.49 10.84
N ARG A 66 10.30 -11.35 10.16
CA ARG A 66 10.59 -12.78 10.02
C ARG A 66 11.41 -13.12 8.78
N ARG A 67 11.32 -12.30 7.75
CA ARG A 67 11.93 -12.47 6.42
C ARG A 67 12.35 -11.11 5.86
N PRO A 68 13.39 -10.49 6.43
CA PRO A 68 13.88 -9.19 5.98
C PRO A 68 14.54 -9.22 4.60
N ASP A 69 14.76 -10.42 4.04
CA ASP A 69 15.24 -10.68 2.69
C ASP A 69 14.13 -10.67 1.63
N TRP A 70 12.85 -10.72 2.04
CA TRP A 70 11.71 -10.67 1.13
C TRP A 70 11.30 -9.23 0.84
N THR A 71 10.79 -9.01 -0.37
CA THR A 71 10.14 -7.74 -0.72
C THR A 71 8.66 -7.84 -0.33
N ILE A 72 8.21 -6.90 0.49
CA ILE A 72 6.83 -6.85 1.00
C ILE A 72 6.23 -5.51 0.60
N SER A 73 5.15 -5.57 -0.16
CA SER A 73 4.44 -4.41 -0.69
C SER A 73 3.02 -4.37 -0.14
N VAL A 74 2.69 -3.33 0.63
CA VAL A 74 1.35 -3.10 1.19
C VAL A 74 0.60 -2.12 0.29
N LEU A 75 -0.41 -2.59 -0.42
CA LEU A 75 -1.05 -1.89 -1.54
C LEU A 75 -2.53 -1.61 -1.26
N PRO A 76 -2.98 -0.35 -1.29
CA PRO A 76 -4.40 -0.03 -1.28
C PRO A 76 -5.04 -0.47 -2.60
N LEU A 77 -6.18 -1.16 -2.53
CA LEU A 77 -7.01 -1.41 -3.70
C LEU A 77 -7.79 -0.15 -4.02
N HIS A 78 -7.34 0.62 -5.00
CA HIS A 78 -8.14 1.73 -5.50
C HIS A 78 -9.47 1.18 -6.00
N VAL A 79 -10.59 1.68 -5.44
CA VAL A 79 -11.91 1.35 -5.99
C VAL A 79 -11.91 1.91 -7.41
N PRO A 80 -12.05 1.06 -8.44
CA PRO A 80 -12.02 1.57 -9.79
C PRO A 80 -13.14 2.59 -9.94
N GLY A 81 -12.78 3.81 -10.35
CA GLY A 81 -13.73 4.73 -10.96
C GLY A 81 -14.43 4.05 -12.14
N THR A 82 -15.39 4.73 -12.73
CA THR A 82 -15.98 4.30 -14.00
C THR A 82 -14.87 4.09 -15.05
N ALA A 83 -15.13 3.22 -16.04
CA ALA A 83 -14.17 3.00 -17.12
C ALA A 83 -13.75 4.32 -17.79
N ASP A 84 -14.67 5.28 -17.89
CA ASP A 84 -14.40 6.62 -18.43
C ASP A 84 -13.42 7.43 -17.55
N GLU A 85 -13.57 7.37 -16.21
CA GLU A 85 -12.63 8.04 -15.27
C GLU A 85 -11.24 7.39 -15.31
N LEU A 86 -11.17 6.07 -15.44
CA LEU A 86 -9.89 5.37 -15.58
C LEU A 86 -9.19 5.75 -16.89
N ILE A 87 -9.92 5.78 -18.00
CA ILE A 87 -9.38 6.18 -19.31
C ILE A 87 -8.88 7.62 -19.26
N ALA A 88 -9.68 8.54 -18.73
CA ALA A 88 -9.28 9.95 -18.61
C ALA A 88 -7.98 10.12 -17.81
N GLY A 89 -7.79 9.35 -16.73
CA GLY A 89 -6.56 9.42 -15.93
C GLY A 89 -5.28 9.02 -16.68
N PHE A 90 -5.36 8.16 -17.69
CA PHE A 90 -4.20 7.81 -18.53
C PHE A 90 -4.01 8.75 -19.72
N GLU A 91 -5.06 9.46 -20.14
CA GLU A 91 -5.01 10.42 -21.26
C GLU A 91 -4.60 11.83 -20.81
N ASP A 92 -4.77 12.19 -19.53
CA ASP A 92 -4.37 13.50 -18.96
C ASP A 92 -2.84 13.62 -18.69
N ASP A 93 -2.09 12.51 -18.70
CA ASP A 93 -0.63 12.47 -18.46
C ASP A 93 0.24 12.76 -19.72
N GLU A 94 -0.37 13.20 -20.84
CA GLU A 94 0.33 13.50 -22.11
C GLU A 94 0.76 14.97 -22.32
N ASP A 95 0.87 15.82 -21.28
CA ASP A 95 1.42 17.21 -21.37
C ASP A 95 2.88 17.37 -20.91
#